data_AF-A0A2U1JL32-F1
#
_entry.id   AF-A0A2U1JL32-F1
#
_cell.length_a   1.000
_cell.length_b   1.000
_cell.length_c   1.000
_cell.angle_alpha   90.00
_cell.angle_beta   90.00
_cell.angle_gamma   90.00
#
_symmetry.space_group_name_H-M   'P 1'
#
loop_
_entity.id
_entity.type
_entity.pdbx_description
1 polymer ?
#
loop_
_entity_poly.entity_id
_entity_poly.type
_entity_poly.pdbx_seq_one_letter_code
_entity_poly.pdbx_strand_id
1 'polypeptide(L)' 'MEKSISTSLSNVIKENSVKKEDFSVVKGYYEAIKLYDNLVSNGLAVKRGNNLKSIDKSVTVSIKFNAINI' A
#
# COMPACT_ATOMS: atom_id res chain seq x y z
N MET A 1 21.65 -17.77 8.71
CA MET A 1 22.11 -16.67 7.84
C MET A 1 20.91 -15.78 7.58
N GLU A 2 20.82 -14.61 8.21
CA GLU A 2 19.69 -13.70 8.00
C GLU A 2 19.69 -13.25 6.54
N LYS A 3 18.58 -13.47 5.83
CA LYS A 3 18.41 -12.88 4.50
C LYS A 3 18.36 -11.36 4.67
N SER A 4 19.32 -10.67 4.07
CA SER A 4 19.33 -9.21 3.99
C SER A 4 17.99 -8.71 3.44
N ILE A 5 17.45 -7.65 4.06
CA ILE A 5 16.22 -6.99 3.62
C ILE A 5 16.29 -6.62 2.13
N SER A 6 17.46 -6.24 1.64
CA SER A 6 17.70 -5.94 0.23
C SER A 6 17.46 -7.15 -0.68
N THR A 7 17.88 -8.35 -0.25
CA THR A 7 17.69 -9.59 -1.01
C THR A 7 16.21 -9.96 -1.08
N SER A 8 15.51 -9.88 0.04
CA SER A 8 14.06 -10.12 0.10
C SER A 8 13.29 -9.14 -0.78
N LEU A 9 13.65 -7.85 -0.75
CA LEU A 9 13.00 -6.83 -1.57
C LEU A 9 13.27 -7.05 -3.08
N SER A 10 14.50 -7.43 -3.44
CA SER A 10 14.84 -7.72 -4.84
C SER A 10 14.05 -8.92 -5.39
N ASN A 11 13.83 -9.94 -4.57
CA ASN A 11 13.03 -11.10 -4.97
C ASN A 11 11.57 -10.70 -5.20
N VAL A 12 10.96 -9.92 -4.28
CA VAL A 12 9.57 -9.45 -4.43
C VAL A 12 9.39 -8.61 -5.68
N ILE A 13 10.33 -7.71 -5.98
CA ILE A 13 10.30 -6.87 -7.19
C ILE A 13 10.33 -7.74 -8.46
N LYS A 14 11.18 -8.78 -8.48
CA LYS A 14 11.30 -9.71 -9.62
C LYS A 14 10.07 -10.59 -9.77
N GLU A 15 9.59 -11.20 -8.67
CA GLU A 15 8.42 -12.10 -8.65
C GLU A 15 7.15 -11.38 -9.11
N ASN A 16 6.97 -10.12 -8.71
CA ASN A 16 5.79 -9.32 -9.06
C ASN A 16 5.96 -8.53 -10.36
N SER A 17 7.06 -8.71 -11.09
CA SER A 17 7.35 -7.98 -12.34
C SER A 17 7.21 -6.46 -12.22
N VAL A 18 7.58 -5.90 -11.07
CA VAL A 18 7.44 -4.47 -10.80
C VAL A 18 8.36 -3.70 -11.75
N LYS A 19 7.78 -2.83 -12.56
CA LYS A 19 8.54 -2.05 -13.53
C LYS A 19 9.01 -0.73 -12.93
N LYS A 20 10.01 -0.12 -13.57
CA LYS A 20 10.55 1.17 -13.13
C LYS A 20 9.49 2.27 -13.13
N GLU A 21 8.53 2.18 -14.04
CA GLU A 21 7.41 3.11 -14.15
C GLU A 21 6.53 3.04 -12.89
N ASP A 22 6.33 1.85 -12.33
CA ASP A 22 5.54 1.66 -11.10
C ASP A 22 6.20 2.37 -9.90
N PHE A 23 7.53 2.34 -9.81
CA PHE A 23 8.27 3.10 -8.79
C PHE A 23 8.09 4.60 -8.94
N SER A 24 8.06 5.11 -10.17
CA SER A 24 7.84 6.55 -10.42
C SER A 24 6.45 6.98 -9.97
N VAL A 25 5.44 6.15 -10.21
CA VAL A 25 4.06 6.40 -9.77
C VAL A 25 3.97 6.39 -8.24
N VAL A 26 4.52 5.37 -7.58
CA VAL A 26 4.56 5.28 -6.12
C VAL A 26 5.29 6.48 -5.49
N LYS A 27 6.41 6.89 -6.09
CA LYS A 27 7.16 8.08 -5.66
C LYS A 27 6.31 9.34 -5.74
N GLY A 28 5.59 9.55 -6.84
CA GLY A 28 4.69 10.71 -7.00
C GLY A 28 3.58 10.73 -5.95
N TYR A 29 2.97 9.56 -5.65
CA TYR A 29 1.99 9.46 -4.57
C TYR A 29 2.59 9.80 -3.20
N TYR A 30 3.81 9.35 -2.92
CA TYR A 30 4.48 9.63 -1.66
C TYR A 30 4.82 11.12 -1.49
N GLU A 31 5.28 11.77 -2.56
CA GLU A 31 5.52 13.23 -2.56
C GLU A 31 4.22 14.02 -2.37
N ALA A 32 3.12 13.60 -3.02
CA ALA A 32 1.81 14.22 -2.85
C ALA A 32 1.28 14.08 -1.42
N ILE A 33 1.48 12.93 -0.78
CA ILE A 33 1.11 12.71 0.63
C ILE A 33 1.90 13.66 1.53
N LYS A 34 3.22 13.76 1.37
CA LYS A 34 4.05 14.68 2.15
C LYS A 34 3.62 16.13 1.99
N LEU A 35 3.34 16.56 0.76
CA LEU A 35 2.86 17.91 0.50
C LEU A 35 1.53 18.16 1.20
N TYR A 36 0.62 17.20 1.15
CA TYR A 36 -0.65 17.29 1.84
C TYR A 36 -0.50 17.35 3.36
N ASP A 37 0.37 16.52 3.95
CA ASP A 37 0.64 16.54 5.40
C ASP A 37 1.20 17.89 5.85
N ASN A 38 2.08 18.51 5.03
CA ASN A 38 2.58 19.86 5.28
C ASN A 38 1.47 20.93 5.19
N LEU A 39 0.52 20.78 4.27
CA LEU A 39 -0.64 21.69 4.20
C LEU A 39 -1.51 21.54 5.44
N VAL A 40 -1.70 20.32 5.94
CA VAL A 40 -2.44 20.06 7.19
C VAL A 40 -1.72 20.68 8.38
N SER A 41 -0.39 20.50 8.50
CA SER A 41 0.38 21.07 9.62
C SER A 41 0.36 22.59 9.63
N ASN A 42 0.29 23.22 8.45
CA ASN A 42 0.23 24.67 8.31
C ASN A 42 -1.19 25.25 8.46
N GLY A 43 -2.19 24.41 8.76
CA GLY A 43 -3.59 24.84 8.86
C GLY A 43 -4.26 25.20 7.53
N LEU A 44 -3.61 24.89 6.41
CA LEU A 44 -4.09 25.16 5.04
C LEU A 44 -4.97 24.02 4.51
N ALA A 45 -4.98 22.86 5.17
CA ALA A 45 -5.83 21.73 4.86
C ALA A 45 -6.35 21.05 6.15
N VAL A 46 -7.49 20.37 6.05
CA VAL A 46 -8.04 19.56 7.14
C VAL A 46 -7.51 18.14 7.01
N LYS A 47 -7.10 17.52 8.12
CA LYS A 47 -6.64 16.12 8.15
C LYS A 47 -7.71 15.20 7.54
N ARG A 48 -7.31 14.28 6.64
CA ARG A 48 -8.22 13.22 6.17
C ARG A 48 -8.69 12.41 7.37
N GLY A 49 -9.99 12.33 7.59
CA GLY A 49 -10.57 11.29 8.44
C GLY A 49 -10.38 9.90 7.80
N ASN A 50 -10.76 8.84 8.50
CA ASN A 50 -10.80 7.48 7.96
C ASN A 50 -11.95 7.28 6.94
N ASN A 51 -12.07 8.18 5.96
CA ASN A 51 -12.99 8.04 4.83
C ASN A 51 -12.40 7.06 3.79
N LEU A 52 -11.93 5.90 4.23
CA LEU A 52 -11.88 4.75 3.34
C LEU A 52 -13.32 4.57 2.87
N LYS A 53 -13.57 4.72 1.56
CA LYS A 53 -14.84 4.25 0.99
C LYS A 53 -14.99 2.83 1.52
N SER A 54 -16.05 2.58 2.29
CA SER A 54 -16.40 1.25 2.75
C SER A 54 -16.25 0.31 1.56
N ILE A 55 -15.50 -0.79 1.70
CA ILE A 55 -15.41 -1.83 0.68
C ILE A 55 -16.81 -2.05 0.17
N ASP A 56 -17.00 -1.83 -1.13
CA ASP A 56 -18.27 -2.02 -1.79
C ASP A 56 -18.75 -3.43 -1.39
N LYS A 57 -19.90 -3.54 -0.72
CA LYS A 57 -20.39 -4.81 -0.15
C LYS A 57 -20.48 -5.91 -1.21
N SER A 58 -20.54 -5.52 -2.49
CA SER A 58 -20.50 -6.39 -3.67
C SER A 58 -19.20 -7.19 -3.83
N VAL A 59 -18.07 -6.71 -3.28
CA VAL A 59 -16.75 -7.38 -3.35
C VAL A 59 -16.35 -7.89 -1.97
N THR A 60 -17.25 -8.65 -1.34
CA THR A 60 -16.87 -9.45 -0.16
C THR A 60 -16.36 -10.79 -0.65
N VAL A 61 -15.07 -10.88 -0.99
CA VAL A 61 -14.42 -12.17 -1.23
C VAL A 61 -14.25 -12.86 0.12
N SER A 62 -15.26 -13.64 0.51
CA SER A 62 -15.19 -14.49 1.69
C SER A 62 -14.27 -15.66 1.40
N ILE A 63 -12.99 -15.56 1.79
CA ILE A 63 -12.07 -16.70 1.78
C ILE A 63 -12.45 -17.58 2.99
N LYS A 64 -13.30 -18.58 2.76
CA LYS A 64 -13.56 -19.63 3.73
C LYS A 64 -12.38 -20.60 3.68
N PHE A 65 -11.49 -20.54 4.67
CA PHE A 65 -10.58 -21.65 4.93
C PHE A 65 -11.41 -22.79 5.50
N ASN A 66 -11.69 -23.81 4.67
CA ASN A 66 -12.24 -25.06 5.17
C ASN A 66 -11.12 -25.72 5.99
N ALA A 67 -11.21 -25.63 7.31
CA ALA A 67 -10.35 -26.38 8.20
C ALA A 67 -10.74 -27.85 8.10
N ILE A 68 -10.16 -28.56 7.13
CA ILE A 68 -10.04 -30.01 7.20
C ILE A 68 -8.98 -30.27 8.25
N ASN A 69 -9.40 -30.52 9.49
CA ASN A 69 -8.55 -31.19 10.46
C ASN A 69 -8.92 -32.67 10.50
N ILE A 70 -7.88 -33.45 10.29
CA ILE A 70 -7.73 -34.91 10.37
C ILE A 70 -8.03 -35.39 11.78
#